data_AF-A0A662C1E9-F1
#
_entry.id   AF-A0A662C1E9-F1
#
_cell.length_a   1.000
_cell.length_b   1.000
_cell.length_c   1.000
_cell.angle_alpha   90.00
_cell.angle_beta   90.00
_cell.angle_gamma   90.00
#
_symmetry.space_group_name_H-M   'P 1'
#
loop_
_entity.id
_entity.type
_entity.pdbx_description
1 polymer ?
#
loop_
_entity_poly.entity_id
_entity_poly.type
_entity_poly.pdbx_seq_one_letter_code
_entity_poly.pdbx_strand_id
1 'polypeptide(L)'
;MTRTYAENSAQMPLDLALLGVNELSQNLKKDYPDMEWVYRISFGGLLDVPDENGETRAQGPAAGKAIDFFNNPKEVERMNILKSIVEGEIPKKPGEAIISHEFAEKFGVKLGQKVTLFGSTMNGSMLFKTFTVCGTIRFGMTMLDRGAILIDISDAQLALDMEDGSTEILGYFKDEKYDKIRATEVVNTFNPRYSKKDDEFSPQMFRLEQQAGLEEYLAMADNMGGIMITFFIIAMSIVLWNTGLLGGLRRYTEYGVRLALGEEKSHIYKTMIYEAILIGIIGSIVGTILGLGMSYYLQEVGVDFSDLTKNINMMIPPVYRAAIFPQLFYIGFIPGLIAMTLGNALAGFAIYKRKTARLFKELEV
;
A
#
# COMPACT_ATOMS: atom_id res chain seq x y z
N MET A 1 18.41 9.12 -4.10
CA MET A 1 19.45 8.29 -4.76
C MET A 1 20.03 9.11 -5.90
N THR A 2 21.16 8.71 -6.51
CA THR A 2 21.56 9.28 -7.80
C THR A 2 20.65 8.76 -8.91
N ARG A 3 20.61 9.44 -10.06
CA ARG A 3 19.81 9.01 -11.21
C ARG A 3 20.21 7.62 -11.69
N THR A 4 21.51 7.41 -11.94
CA THR A 4 22.00 6.14 -12.50
C THR A 4 21.88 4.99 -11.49
N TYR A 5 22.01 5.28 -10.18
CA TYR A 5 21.74 4.29 -9.14
C TYR A 5 20.28 3.82 -9.19
N ALA A 6 19.32 4.73 -9.39
CA ALA A 6 17.90 4.36 -9.44
C ALA A 6 17.58 3.40 -10.60
N GLU A 7 18.19 3.63 -11.77
CA GLU A 7 18.07 2.76 -12.95
C GLU A 7 18.63 1.35 -12.71
N ASN A 8 19.69 1.23 -11.89
CA ASN A 8 20.38 -0.03 -11.60
C ASN A 8 20.18 -0.52 -10.15
N SER A 9 19.14 -0.05 -9.46
CA SER A 9 18.92 -0.29 -8.03
C SER A 9 18.89 -1.76 -7.64
N ALA A 10 18.48 -2.66 -8.54
CA ALA A 10 18.50 -4.10 -8.35
C ALA A 10 19.91 -4.70 -8.16
N GLN A 11 20.95 -4.03 -8.66
CA GLN A 11 22.35 -4.45 -8.55
C GLN A 11 23.05 -3.88 -7.31
N MET A 12 22.41 -2.95 -6.59
CA MET A 12 23.00 -2.21 -5.46
C MET A 12 24.39 -1.62 -5.78
N PRO A 13 24.53 -0.82 -6.86
CA PRO A 13 25.83 -0.31 -7.31
C PRO A 13 26.36 0.75 -6.35
N LEU A 14 27.36 0.38 -5.55
CA LEU A 14 27.93 1.27 -4.52
C LEU A 14 28.69 2.46 -5.12
N ASP A 15 29.32 2.26 -6.27
CA ASP A 15 30.04 3.27 -7.06
C ASP A 15 29.15 4.44 -7.52
N LEU A 16 27.83 4.23 -7.59
CA LEU A 16 26.85 5.24 -7.95
C LEU A 16 26.15 5.86 -6.73
N ALA A 17 26.65 5.64 -5.52
CA ALA A 17 26.08 6.22 -4.31
C ALA A 17 26.19 7.76 -4.27
N LEU A 18 25.37 8.38 -3.41
CA LEU A 18 25.48 9.80 -3.12
C LEU A 18 26.69 10.03 -2.22
N LEU A 19 27.50 11.04 -2.55
CA LEU A 19 28.60 11.54 -1.71
C LEU A 19 28.29 12.96 -1.22
N GLY A 20 28.91 13.38 -0.12
CA GLY A 20 28.64 14.69 0.48
C GLY A 20 27.23 14.78 1.08
N VAL A 21 26.72 13.67 1.61
CA VAL A 21 25.33 13.53 2.06
C VAL A 21 25.02 14.47 3.21
N ASN A 22 26.02 14.79 4.06
CA ASN A 22 25.87 15.75 5.14
C ASN A 22 25.48 17.15 4.64
N GLU A 23 26.13 17.67 3.59
CA GLU A 23 25.81 18.98 3.02
C GLU A 23 24.42 18.96 2.36
N LEU A 24 24.14 17.92 1.57
CA LEU A 24 22.85 17.76 0.91
C LEU A 24 21.71 17.69 1.94
N SER A 25 21.90 16.96 3.03
CA SER A 25 20.92 16.83 4.11
C SER A 25 20.70 18.14 4.86
N GLN A 26 21.74 18.93 5.12
CA GLN A 26 21.57 20.25 5.73
C GLN A 26 20.74 21.18 4.84
N ASN A 27 20.99 21.16 3.53
CA ASN A 27 20.19 21.90 2.56
C ASN A 27 18.73 21.41 2.52
N LEU A 28 18.52 20.08 2.51
CA LEU A 28 17.19 19.47 2.56
C LEU A 28 16.41 19.82 3.82
N LYS A 29 17.06 19.83 4.99
CA LYS A 29 16.44 20.24 6.27
C LYS A 29 16.04 21.71 6.27
N LYS A 30 16.79 22.57 5.58
CA LYS A 30 16.49 24.00 5.44
C LYS A 30 15.32 24.24 4.48
N ASP A 31 15.32 23.56 3.35
CA ASP A 31 14.32 23.74 2.29
C ASP A 31 12.99 23.05 2.61
N TYR A 32 13.02 21.93 3.37
CA TYR A 32 11.86 21.14 3.75
C TYR A 32 11.81 20.89 5.27
N PRO A 33 11.47 21.92 6.07
CA PRO A 33 11.49 21.82 7.53
C PRO A 33 10.44 20.87 8.12
N ASP A 34 9.39 20.54 7.36
CA ASP A 34 8.31 19.63 7.77
C ASP A 34 8.62 18.14 7.51
N MET A 35 9.83 17.86 7.03
CA MET A 35 10.31 16.51 6.74
C MET A 35 11.48 16.13 7.66
N GLU A 36 11.56 14.84 7.96
CA GLU A 36 12.68 14.20 8.64
C GLU A 36 13.47 13.38 7.62
N TRP A 37 14.78 13.61 7.56
CA TRP A 37 15.67 12.99 6.58
C TRP A 37 16.53 11.94 7.25
N VAL A 38 16.55 10.73 6.69
CA VAL A 38 17.36 9.60 7.16
C VAL A 38 18.14 9.00 6.00
N TYR A 39 19.24 8.34 6.32
CA TYR A 39 20.16 7.79 5.33
C TYR A 39 20.16 6.27 5.42
N ARG A 40 20.35 5.62 4.28
CA ARG A 40 20.45 4.16 4.21
C ARG A 40 21.50 3.75 3.21
N ILE A 41 22.25 2.70 3.57
CA ILE A 41 23.19 2.05 2.67
C ILE A 41 22.72 0.63 2.41
N SER A 42 22.38 0.32 1.18
CA SER A 42 22.08 -1.03 0.72
C SER A 42 23.30 -1.59 0.02
N PHE A 43 23.72 -2.80 0.40
CA PHE A 43 24.93 -3.42 -0.16
C PHE A 43 24.75 -4.92 -0.34
N GLY A 44 25.39 -5.49 -1.36
CA GLY A 44 25.47 -6.93 -1.58
C GLY A 44 26.77 -7.50 -1.04
N GLY A 45 26.77 -8.77 -0.64
CA GLY A 45 27.98 -9.47 -0.23
C GLY A 45 27.76 -10.95 0.02
N LEU A 46 28.76 -11.57 0.65
CA LEU A 46 28.70 -12.91 1.21
C LEU A 46 28.94 -12.81 2.71
N LEU A 47 28.14 -13.52 3.49
CA LEU A 47 28.42 -13.74 4.91
C LEU A 47 29.17 -15.06 5.07
N ASP A 48 30.30 -14.96 5.73
CA ASP A 48 31.14 -16.07 6.13
C ASP A 48 31.05 -16.27 7.64
N VAL A 49 30.86 -17.52 8.02
CA VAL A 49 30.87 -17.96 9.42
C VAL A 49 32.19 -18.69 9.66
N PRO A 50 33.13 -18.10 10.41
CA PRO A 50 34.38 -18.76 10.74
C PRO A 50 34.19 -19.89 11.76
N ASP A 51 35.08 -20.87 11.74
CA ASP A 51 35.23 -21.90 12.77
C ASP A 51 36.08 -21.41 13.95
N GLU A 52 36.40 -22.30 14.90
CA GLU A 52 37.22 -21.96 16.07
C GLU A 52 38.67 -21.58 15.72
N ASN A 53 39.15 -21.98 14.54
CA ASN A 53 40.47 -21.68 14.02
C ASN A 53 40.50 -20.44 13.11
N GLY A 54 39.33 -19.83 12.83
CA GLY A 54 39.18 -18.71 11.92
C GLY A 54 39.09 -19.11 10.44
N GLU A 55 38.94 -20.40 10.13
CA GLU A 55 38.71 -20.91 8.78
C GLU A 55 37.22 -20.85 8.43
N THR A 56 36.91 -20.68 7.15
CA THR A 56 35.52 -20.68 6.66
C THR A 56 34.83 -22.00 7.00
N ARG A 57 33.84 -21.94 7.90
CA ARG A 57 32.94 -23.08 8.17
C ARG A 57 31.80 -23.10 7.17
N ALA A 58 31.23 -21.94 6.87
CA ALA A 58 30.11 -21.80 5.97
C ALA A 58 30.03 -20.41 5.36
N GLN A 59 29.51 -20.34 4.12
CA GLN A 59 29.27 -19.09 3.41
C GLN A 59 27.87 -19.07 2.79
N GLY A 60 27.27 -17.89 2.74
CA GLY A 60 26.01 -17.67 2.04
C GLY A 60 25.91 -16.26 1.46
N PRO A 61 25.09 -16.07 0.40
CA PRO A 61 24.81 -14.73 -0.11
C PRO A 61 24.13 -13.88 0.95
N ALA A 62 24.50 -12.62 1.01
CA ALA A 62 24.01 -11.67 1.98
C ALA A 62 23.56 -10.36 1.31
N ALA A 63 22.36 -9.92 1.67
CA ALA A 63 21.85 -8.59 1.38
C ALA A 63 21.98 -7.75 2.65
N GLY A 64 22.88 -6.78 2.62
CA GLY A 64 23.13 -5.86 3.70
C GLY A 64 22.29 -4.60 3.61
N LYS A 65 21.79 -4.15 4.76
CA LYS A 65 21.14 -2.85 4.89
C LYS A 65 21.64 -2.14 6.13
N ALA A 66 22.27 -1.00 5.94
CA ALA A 66 22.73 -0.14 7.01
C ALA A 66 21.67 0.93 7.34
N ILE A 67 21.41 1.10 8.62
CA ILE A 67 20.48 2.10 9.18
C ILE A 67 21.12 2.78 10.39
N ASP A 68 20.60 3.92 10.80
CA ASP A 68 21.11 4.62 11.98
C ASP A 68 20.51 4.04 13.26
N PHE A 69 21.25 3.15 13.93
CA PHE A 69 20.81 2.54 15.19
C PHE A 69 21.08 3.44 16.40
N PHE A 70 22.11 4.27 16.35
CA PHE A 70 22.62 4.98 17.53
C PHE A 70 22.00 6.37 17.71
N ASN A 71 21.74 7.10 16.64
CA ASN A 71 21.30 8.49 16.72
C ASN A 71 19.82 8.69 16.38
N ASN A 72 19.16 7.73 15.71
CA ASN A 72 17.76 7.85 15.32
C ASN A 72 16.88 6.66 15.78
N PRO A 73 16.37 6.67 17.04
CA PRO A 73 15.53 5.59 17.54
C PRO A 73 14.21 5.42 16.75
N LYS A 74 13.71 6.48 16.08
CA LYS A 74 12.50 6.39 15.27
C LYS A 74 12.69 5.51 14.04
N GLU A 75 13.91 5.41 13.50
CA GLU A 75 14.16 4.55 12.34
C GLU A 75 13.93 3.07 12.68
N VAL A 76 14.34 2.67 13.88
CA VAL A 76 14.13 1.31 14.41
C VAL A 76 12.63 1.00 14.56
N GLU A 77 11.84 1.99 15.00
CA GLU A 77 10.38 1.89 15.09
C GLU A 77 9.70 1.85 13.72
N ARG A 78 10.11 2.72 12.78
CA ARG A 78 9.57 2.78 11.40
C ARG A 78 9.76 1.46 10.64
N MET A 79 10.89 0.80 10.88
CA MET A 79 11.22 -0.50 10.30
C MET A 79 10.65 -1.67 11.11
N ASN A 80 9.93 -1.40 12.21
CA ASN A 80 9.34 -2.42 13.09
C ASN A 80 10.34 -3.51 13.54
N ILE A 81 11.60 -3.11 13.72
CA ILE A 81 12.73 -4.02 13.98
C ILE A 81 12.52 -4.72 15.31
N LEU A 82 12.13 -3.97 16.35
CA LEU A 82 11.92 -4.49 17.70
C LEU A 82 10.88 -5.62 17.77
N LYS A 83 9.82 -5.56 16.95
CA LYS A 83 8.80 -6.62 16.89
C LYS A 83 9.21 -7.81 16.03
N SER A 84 10.24 -7.63 15.20
CA SER A 84 10.71 -8.64 14.25
C SER A 84 11.94 -9.41 14.77
N ILE A 85 12.53 -8.98 15.90
CA ILE A 85 13.59 -9.71 16.61
C ILE A 85 13.03 -11.01 17.17
N VAL A 86 13.71 -12.11 16.86
CA VAL A 86 13.41 -13.44 17.40
C VAL A 86 14.29 -13.71 18.63
N GLU A 87 15.59 -13.39 18.52
CA GLU A 87 16.56 -13.59 19.59
C GLU A 87 17.54 -12.41 19.68
N GLY A 88 17.99 -12.07 20.89
CA GLY A 88 19.00 -11.04 21.14
C GLY A 88 18.45 -9.63 21.19
N GLU A 89 19.30 -8.65 20.88
CA GLU A 89 19.00 -7.21 20.98
C GLU A 89 19.46 -6.45 19.72
N ILE A 90 19.07 -5.17 19.62
CA ILE A 90 19.60 -4.27 18.59
C ILE A 90 21.08 -3.91 18.85
N PRO A 91 21.86 -3.57 17.81
CA PRO A 91 23.23 -3.10 17.95
C PRO A 91 23.30 -1.91 18.91
N LYS A 92 24.21 -1.99 19.89
CA LYS A 92 24.50 -0.92 20.86
C LYS A 92 25.91 -0.36 20.69
N LYS A 93 26.81 -1.09 20.03
CA LYS A 93 28.19 -0.70 19.80
C LYS A 93 28.59 -0.88 18.33
N PRO A 94 29.53 -0.06 17.83
CA PRO A 94 30.12 -0.28 16.51
C PRO A 94 30.70 -1.70 16.38
N GLY A 95 30.51 -2.32 15.22
CA GLY A 95 30.94 -3.69 14.93
C GLY A 95 29.95 -4.77 15.37
N GLU A 96 28.75 -4.40 15.83
CA GLU A 96 27.64 -5.33 16.08
C GLU A 96 26.69 -5.39 14.87
N ALA A 97 26.18 -6.58 14.58
CA ALA A 97 25.26 -6.80 13.47
C ALA A 97 24.06 -7.66 13.89
N ILE A 98 22.94 -7.45 13.24
CA ILE A 98 21.79 -8.34 13.27
C ILE A 98 21.80 -9.16 11.99
N ILE A 99 21.60 -10.47 12.10
CA ILE A 99 21.49 -11.36 10.93
C ILE A 99 20.08 -11.94 10.81
N SER A 100 19.74 -12.46 9.63
CA SER A 100 18.48 -13.17 9.45
C SER A 100 18.44 -14.47 10.27
N HIS A 101 17.28 -14.76 10.86
CA HIS A 101 17.10 -15.91 11.74
C HIS A 101 17.29 -17.25 11.01
N GLU A 102 16.76 -17.41 9.78
CA GLU A 102 16.97 -18.64 9.01
C GLU A 102 18.44 -18.85 8.62
N PHE A 103 19.19 -17.76 8.37
CA PHE A 103 20.63 -17.86 8.14
C PHE A 103 21.36 -18.34 9.41
N ALA A 104 21.03 -17.75 10.56
CA ALA A 104 21.61 -18.13 11.83
C ALA A 104 21.33 -19.60 12.18
N GLU A 105 20.09 -20.06 12.00
CA GLU A 105 19.68 -21.44 12.25
C GLU A 105 20.38 -22.42 11.29
N LYS A 106 20.34 -22.12 9.99
CA LYS A 106 20.94 -22.98 8.94
C LYS A 106 22.44 -23.17 9.13
N PHE A 107 23.15 -22.11 9.53
CA PHE A 107 24.60 -22.13 9.69
C PHE A 107 25.05 -22.28 11.14
N GLY A 108 24.13 -22.49 12.09
CA GLY A 108 24.43 -22.69 13.51
C GLY A 108 25.19 -21.52 14.14
N VAL A 109 24.84 -20.28 13.77
CA VAL A 109 25.43 -19.05 14.31
C VAL A 109 24.73 -18.71 15.62
N LYS A 110 25.51 -18.55 16.70
CA LYS A 110 24.99 -18.15 18.02
C LYS A 110 25.20 -16.67 18.26
N LEU A 111 24.38 -16.09 19.14
CA LEU A 111 24.60 -14.73 19.65
C LEU A 111 26.01 -14.59 20.25
N GLY A 112 26.67 -13.48 19.95
CA GLY A 112 28.05 -13.18 20.33
C GLY A 112 29.11 -13.79 19.40
N GLN A 113 28.75 -14.63 18.43
CA GLN A 113 29.71 -15.13 17.45
C GLN A 113 30.06 -14.07 16.41
N LYS A 114 31.26 -14.22 15.84
CA LYS A 114 31.75 -13.35 14.79
C LYS A 114 31.31 -13.88 13.43
N VAL A 115 30.89 -12.99 12.55
CA VAL A 115 30.59 -13.25 11.14
C VAL A 115 31.37 -12.26 10.29
N THR A 116 31.93 -12.71 9.18
CA THR A 116 32.72 -11.84 8.30
C THR A 116 31.92 -11.56 7.04
N LEU A 117 31.75 -10.27 6.76
CA LEU A 117 31.18 -9.78 5.51
C LEU A 117 32.29 -9.67 4.47
N PHE A 118 32.08 -10.40 3.37
CA PHE A 118 32.88 -10.34 2.17
C PHE A 118 32.10 -9.57 1.10
N GLY A 119 32.75 -8.65 0.39
CA GLY A 119 32.09 -7.89 -0.66
C GLY A 119 33.06 -7.02 -1.43
N SER A 120 32.53 -6.01 -2.09
CA SER A 120 33.31 -4.96 -2.75
C SER A 120 32.98 -3.61 -2.13
N THR A 121 34.00 -2.78 -1.92
CA THR A 121 33.82 -1.38 -1.54
C THR A 121 33.39 -0.55 -2.75
N MET A 122 33.01 0.71 -2.52
CA MET A 122 32.63 1.66 -3.59
C MET A 122 33.72 1.79 -4.67
N ASN A 123 34.99 1.65 -4.30
CA ASN A 123 36.13 1.76 -5.21
C ASN A 123 36.52 0.43 -5.89
N GLY A 124 35.74 -0.63 -5.69
CA GLY A 124 36.03 -1.97 -6.23
C GLY A 124 37.09 -2.76 -5.46
N SER A 125 37.54 -2.28 -4.30
CA SER A 125 38.44 -3.04 -3.42
C SER A 125 37.70 -4.17 -2.72
N MET A 126 38.39 -5.25 -2.37
CA MET A 126 37.78 -6.33 -1.59
C MET A 126 37.51 -5.89 -0.16
N LEU A 127 36.27 -6.06 0.29
CA LEU A 127 35.84 -5.85 1.67
C LEU A 127 35.97 -7.14 2.47
N PHE A 128 36.65 -7.06 3.61
CA PHE A 128 36.65 -8.09 4.66
C PHE A 128 36.39 -7.43 6.01
N LYS A 129 35.15 -7.44 6.50
CA LYS A 129 34.79 -6.83 7.78
C LYS A 129 34.09 -7.83 8.68
N THR A 130 34.65 -8.04 9.87
CA THR A 130 34.05 -8.93 10.87
C THR A 130 33.12 -8.16 11.80
N PHE A 131 31.92 -8.69 11.99
CA PHE A 131 30.89 -8.19 12.89
C PHE A 131 30.57 -9.22 13.96
N THR A 132 30.12 -8.77 15.13
CA THR A 132 29.63 -9.63 16.21
C THR A 132 28.10 -9.69 16.14
N VAL A 133 27.55 -10.90 16.09
CA VAL A 133 26.09 -11.09 16.01
C VAL A 133 25.45 -10.76 17.35
N CYS A 134 24.64 -9.72 17.41
CA CYS A 134 23.94 -9.28 18.63
C CYS A 134 22.46 -9.70 18.67
N GLY A 135 21.87 -10.00 17.51
CA GLY A 135 20.48 -10.43 17.40
C GLY A 135 20.16 -11.13 16.09
N THR A 136 18.99 -11.77 16.05
CA THR A 136 18.43 -12.39 14.84
C THR A 136 17.02 -11.87 14.56
N ILE A 137 16.73 -11.62 13.28
CA ILE A 137 15.43 -11.09 12.83
C ILE A 137 14.80 -12.01 11.77
N ARG A 138 13.48 -12.09 11.79
CA ARG A 138 12.69 -12.66 10.68
C ARG A 138 12.01 -11.53 9.91
N PHE A 139 12.43 -11.33 8.67
CA PHE A 139 11.91 -10.32 7.76
C PHE A 139 10.57 -10.74 7.19
N GLY A 140 10.41 -12.05 6.96
CA GLY A 140 9.21 -12.61 6.37
C GLY A 140 9.18 -12.60 4.84
N MET A 141 10.35 -12.46 4.24
CA MET A 141 10.56 -12.54 2.82
C MET A 141 11.69 -13.53 2.62
N THR A 142 11.43 -14.64 1.92
CA THR A 142 12.39 -15.74 1.76
C THR A 142 13.78 -15.28 1.28
N MET A 143 13.82 -14.24 0.43
CA MET A 143 15.09 -13.65 -0.03
C MET A 143 15.89 -13.01 1.12
N LEU A 144 15.24 -12.25 2.00
CA LEU A 144 15.89 -11.59 3.13
C LEU A 144 16.16 -12.57 4.27
N ASP A 145 15.24 -13.51 4.54
CA ASP A 145 15.40 -14.48 5.62
C ASP A 145 16.59 -15.43 5.36
N ARG A 146 16.90 -15.73 4.09
CA ARG A 146 18.03 -16.58 3.71
C ARG A 146 19.41 -15.96 3.91
N GLY A 147 19.51 -14.65 4.11
CA GLY A 147 20.80 -13.98 4.20
C GLY A 147 20.64 -12.47 4.16
N ALA A 148 20.10 -11.88 5.23
CA ALA A 148 20.12 -10.44 5.41
C ALA A 148 20.98 -10.08 6.61
N ILE A 149 21.68 -8.94 6.51
CA ILE A 149 22.46 -8.37 7.60
C ILE A 149 22.09 -6.89 7.79
N LEU A 150 21.80 -6.52 9.03
CA LEU A 150 21.62 -5.13 9.43
C LEU A 150 22.80 -4.68 10.29
N ILE A 151 23.39 -3.56 9.91
CA ILE A 151 24.51 -2.91 10.61
C ILE A 151 24.23 -1.42 10.79
N ASP A 152 24.98 -0.77 11.67
CA ASP A 152 24.93 0.69 11.76
C ASP A 152 25.47 1.35 10.49
N ILE A 153 24.90 2.49 10.13
CA ILE A 153 25.33 3.27 8.98
C ILE A 153 26.79 3.69 9.07
N SER A 154 27.29 4.02 10.27
CA SER A 154 28.68 4.44 10.47
C SER A 154 29.65 3.28 10.17
N ASP A 155 29.28 2.06 10.58
CA ASP A 155 30.07 0.87 10.29
C ASP A 155 30.06 0.54 8.79
N ALA A 156 28.93 0.72 8.12
CA ALA A 156 28.82 0.52 6.68
C ALA A 156 29.65 1.53 5.89
N GLN A 157 29.63 2.82 6.26
CA GLN A 157 30.44 3.86 5.63
C GLN A 157 31.93 3.54 5.74
N LEU A 158 32.39 3.10 6.91
CA LEU A 158 33.78 2.68 7.13
C LEU A 158 34.14 1.38 6.40
N ALA A 159 33.21 0.42 6.35
CA ALA A 159 33.44 -0.87 5.71
C ALA A 159 33.47 -0.76 4.18
N LEU A 160 32.65 0.11 3.59
CA LEU A 160 32.46 0.20 2.14
C LEU A 160 33.28 1.32 1.48
N ASP A 161 34.20 1.95 2.22
CA ASP A 161 34.96 3.15 1.79
C ASP A 161 34.04 4.30 1.33
N MET A 162 32.91 4.49 2.00
CA MET A 162 31.87 5.47 1.66
C MET A 162 31.83 6.60 2.70
N GLU A 163 32.95 7.29 2.90
CA GLU A 163 33.01 8.42 3.82
C GLU A 163 32.04 9.54 3.35
N ASP A 164 31.14 9.96 4.23
CA ASP A 164 30.03 10.88 3.92
C ASP A 164 29.16 10.44 2.72
N GLY A 165 29.07 9.12 2.51
CA GLY A 165 28.32 8.49 1.44
C GLY A 165 27.03 7.81 1.91
N SER A 166 26.03 7.75 1.03
CA SER A 166 24.79 6.99 1.25
C SER A 166 24.20 6.53 -0.09
N THR A 167 23.68 5.31 -0.16
CA THR A 167 22.99 4.88 -1.39
C THR A 167 21.64 5.59 -1.53
N GLU A 168 20.95 5.78 -0.40
CA GLU A 168 19.62 6.37 -0.37
C GLU A 168 19.48 7.43 0.73
N ILE A 169 18.68 8.45 0.47
CA ILE A 169 18.22 9.42 1.47
C ILE A 169 16.70 9.37 1.42
N LEU A 170 16.08 9.12 2.56
CA LEU A 170 14.63 9.01 2.69
C LEU A 170 14.10 10.21 3.46
N GLY A 171 13.05 10.82 2.91
CA GLY A 171 12.31 11.91 3.53
C GLY A 171 10.97 11.43 4.06
N TYR A 172 10.75 11.58 5.36
CA TYR A 172 9.50 11.23 6.03
C TYR A 172 8.76 12.50 6.46
N PHE A 173 7.45 12.57 6.27
CA PHE A 173 6.66 13.65 6.86
C PHE A 173 6.59 13.49 8.38
N LYS A 174 6.62 14.61 9.13
CA LYS A 174 6.57 14.59 10.60
C LYS A 174 5.29 13.99 11.19
N ASP A 175 4.20 13.99 10.44
CA ASP A 175 2.93 13.37 10.81
C ASP A 175 2.89 11.86 10.50
N GLU A 176 3.97 11.32 9.94
CA GLU A 176 4.18 9.92 9.54
C GLU A 176 3.10 9.35 8.59
N LYS A 177 2.28 10.24 8.01
CA LYS A 177 1.24 9.88 7.06
C LYS A 177 1.72 10.19 5.66
N TYR A 178 1.63 9.19 4.79
CA TYR A 178 1.90 9.41 3.38
C TYR A 178 0.77 10.22 2.75
N ASP A 179 1.10 11.39 2.21
CA ASP A 179 0.22 12.22 1.41
C ASP A 179 0.80 12.35 0.00
N LYS A 180 0.08 11.78 -0.98
CA LYS A 180 0.48 11.76 -2.39
C LYS A 180 0.58 13.16 -2.98
N ILE A 181 -0.28 14.09 -2.59
CA ILE A 181 -0.31 15.45 -3.14
C ILE A 181 0.93 16.20 -2.65
N ARG A 182 1.17 16.19 -1.33
CA ARG A 182 2.34 16.82 -0.72
C ARG A 182 3.65 16.20 -1.24
N ALA A 183 3.71 14.87 -1.35
CA ALA A 183 4.89 14.19 -1.89
C ALA A 183 5.17 14.57 -3.35
N THR A 184 4.12 14.76 -4.16
CA THR A 184 4.25 15.19 -5.56
C THR A 184 4.76 16.62 -5.66
N GLU A 185 4.30 17.51 -4.78
CA GLU A 185 4.79 18.88 -4.70
C GLU A 185 6.28 18.93 -4.38
N VAL A 186 6.72 18.20 -3.34
CA VAL A 186 8.14 18.13 -2.94
C VAL A 186 9.02 17.59 -4.07
N VAL A 187 8.58 16.55 -4.78
CA VAL A 187 9.33 16.00 -5.92
C VAL A 187 9.42 17.01 -7.06
N ASN A 188 8.33 17.73 -7.35
CA ASN A 188 8.28 18.76 -8.40
C ASN A 188 9.09 20.01 -8.06
N THR A 189 9.33 20.31 -6.78
CA THR A 189 10.24 21.41 -6.37
C THR A 189 11.69 20.97 -6.31
N PHE A 190 11.96 19.73 -5.88
CA PHE A 190 13.33 19.20 -5.73
C PHE A 190 13.99 18.87 -7.07
N ASN A 191 13.35 18.04 -7.90
CA ASN A 191 13.98 17.49 -9.10
C ASN A 191 14.45 18.58 -10.10
N PRO A 192 13.69 19.67 -10.37
CA PRO A 192 14.18 20.72 -11.26
C PRO A 192 15.40 21.49 -10.75
N ARG A 193 15.63 21.52 -9.42
CA ARG A 193 16.74 22.24 -8.81
C ARG A 193 18.01 21.40 -8.72
N TYR A 194 17.84 20.09 -8.51
CA TYR A 194 18.94 19.19 -8.16
C TYR A 194 19.22 18.09 -9.19
N SER A 195 18.21 17.63 -9.95
CA SER A 195 18.36 16.56 -10.93
C SER A 195 18.73 17.15 -12.29
N LYS A 196 19.93 16.85 -12.76
CA LYS A 196 20.45 17.29 -14.07
C LYS A 196 20.57 16.07 -14.98
N LYS A 197 19.97 16.12 -16.16
CA LYS A 197 19.96 14.98 -17.10
C LYS A 197 21.37 14.53 -17.52
N ASP A 198 22.29 15.48 -17.65
CA ASP A 198 23.65 15.24 -18.12
C ASP A 198 24.63 14.81 -17.01
N ASP A 199 24.16 14.70 -15.76
CA ASP A 199 24.97 14.34 -14.60
C ASP A 199 24.43 13.03 -13.98
N GLU A 200 25.20 11.95 -14.15
CA GLU A 200 24.90 10.60 -13.66
C GLU A 200 24.79 10.54 -12.14
N PHE A 201 25.57 11.37 -11.43
CA PHE A 201 25.61 11.43 -9.97
C PHE A 201 24.64 12.44 -9.39
N SER A 202 23.87 13.14 -10.24
CA SER A 202 22.89 14.11 -9.74
C SER A 202 21.81 13.41 -8.91
N PRO A 203 21.45 13.97 -7.74
CA PRO A 203 20.44 13.37 -6.88
C PRO A 203 19.07 13.49 -7.54
N GLN A 204 18.32 12.39 -7.51
CA GLN A 204 16.95 12.30 -7.98
C GLN A 204 16.05 11.82 -6.84
N MET A 205 14.93 12.50 -6.69
CA MET A 205 13.90 12.18 -5.72
C MET A 205 12.73 11.47 -6.40
N PHE A 206 12.26 10.42 -5.75
CA PHE A 206 11.14 9.60 -6.16
C PHE A 206 10.11 9.55 -5.04
N ARG A 207 8.83 9.46 -5.40
CA ARG A 207 7.78 9.16 -4.43
C ARG A 207 7.87 7.70 -4.00
N LEU A 208 7.33 7.38 -2.82
CA LEU A 208 7.33 6.01 -2.31
C LEU A 208 6.69 5.03 -3.31
N GLU A 209 5.56 5.41 -3.92
CA GLU A 209 4.90 4.59 -4.93
C GLU A 209 5.79 4.29 -6.13
N GLN A 210 6.70 5.18 -6.53
CA GLN A 210 7.54 4.99 -7.71
C GLN A 210 8.71 4.01 -7.48
N GLN A 211 8.92 3.55 -6.24
CA GLN A 211 10.04 2.68 -5.89
C GLN A 211 9.65 1.20 -6.03
N ALA A 212 10.60 0.39 -6.52
CA ALA A 212 10.51 -1.07 -6.55
C ALA A 212 9.21 -1.64 -7.16
N GLY A 213 8.63 -0.97 -8.17
CA GLY A 213 7.40 -1.41 -8.82
C GLY A 213 6.12 -1.26 -7.98
N LEU A 214 6.19 -0.55 -6.85
CA LEU A 214 5.03 -0.37 -5.97
C LEU A 214 3.87 0.36 -6.67
N GLU A 215 4.16 1.29 -7.58
CA GLU A 215 3.15 2.04 -8.34
C GLU A 215 2.34 1.11 -9.24
N GLU A 216 3.02 0.16 -9.90
CA GLU A 216 2.35 -0.84 -10.73
C GLU A 216 1.51 -1.80 -9.87
N TYR A 217 2.03 -2.23 -8.72
CA TYR A 217 1.29 -3.06 -7.78
C TYR A 217 0.05 -2.36 -7.21
N LEU A 218 0.19 -1.10 -6.79
CA LEU A 218 -0.91 -0.28 -6.28
C LEU A 218 -1.94 -0.01 -7.39
N ALA A 219 -1.49 0.32 -8.61
CA ALA A 219 -2.37 0.52 -9.75
C ALA A 219 -3.12 -0.77 -10.10
N MET A 220 -2.47 -1.93 -10.04
CA MET A 220 -3.11 -3.22 -10.24
C MET A 220 -4.17 -3.49 -9.15
N ALA A 221 -3.84 -3.23 -7.88
CA ALA A 221 -4.78 -3.39 -6.77
C ALA A 221 -6.00 -2.46 -6.91
N ASP A 222 -5.79 -1.19 -7.25
CA ASP A 222 -6.85 -0.21 -7.51
C ASP A 222 -7.74 -0.64 -8.68
N ASN A 223 -7.13 -1.12 -9.77
CA ASN A 223 -7.86 -1.62 -10.94
C ASN A 223 -8.70 -2.86 -10.60
N MET A 224 -8.13 -3.82 -9.88
CA MET A 224 -8.85 -5.01 -9.42
C MET A 224 -10.01 -4.63 -8.49
N GLY A 225 -9.78 -3.70 -7.55
CA GLY A 225 -10.82 -3.15 -6.69
C GLY A 225 -11.93 -2.49 -7.48
N GLY A 226 -11.59 -1.67 -8.49
CA GLY A 226 -12.54 -1.04 -9.39
C GLY A 226 -13.39 -2.04 -10.18
N ILE A 227 -12.77 -3.12 -10.68
CA ILE A 227 -13.48 -4.21 -11.36
C ILE A 227 -14.46 -4.90 -10.39
N MET A 228 -14.02 -5.26 -9.18
CA MET A 228 -14.88 -5.88 -8.17
C MET A 228 -16.07 -4.98 -7.83
N ILE A 229 -15.82 -3.70 -7.54
CA ILE A 229 -16.86 -2.71 -7.24
C ILE A 229 -17.86 -2.63 -8.40
N THR A 230 -17.38 -2.55 -9.64
CA THR A 230 -18.23 -2.50 -10.84
C THR A 230 -19.11 -3.75 -10.96
N PHE A 231 -18.54 -4.93 -10.74
CA PHE A 231 -19.27 -6.20 -10.78
C PHE A 231 -20.38 -6.24 -9.72
N PHE A 232 -20.06 -5.84 -8.49
CA PHE A 232 -21.02 -5.76 -7.40
C PHE A 232 -22.13 -4.75 -7.69
N ILE A 233 -21.80 -3.58 -8.24
CA ILE A 233 -22.79 -2.57 -8.61
C ILE A 233 -23.75 -3.12 -9.68
N ILE A 234 -23.24 -3.78 -10.72
CA ILE A 234 -24.06 -4.36 -11.77
C ILE A 234 -24.99 -5.44 -11.18
N ALA A 235 -24.44 -6.36 -10.40
CA ALA A 235 -25.21 -7.42 -9.76
C ALA A 235 -26.34 -6.86 -8.88
N MET A 236 -26.01 -5.91 -8.00
CA MET A 236 -26.99 -5.27 -7.13
C MET A 236 -28.01 -4.42 -7.91
N SER A 237 -27.59 -3.76 -8.97
CA SER A 237 -28.49 -3.00 -9.85
C SER A 237 -29.51 -3.91 -10.53
N ILE A 238 -29.13 -5.11 -10.96
CA ILE A 238 -30.06 -6.09 -11.53
C ILE A 238 -31.09 -6.55 -10.48
N VAL A 239 -30.64 -6.79 -9.25
CA VAL A 239 -31.53 -7.19 -8.14
C VAL A 239 -32.54 -6.09 -7.82
N LEU A 240 -32.08 -4.84 -7.71
CA LEU A 240 -32.95 -3.68 -7.46
C LEU A 240 -33.91 -3.41 -8.62
N TRP A 241 -33.42 -3.53 -9.85
CA TRP A 241 -34.22 -3.39 -11.06
C TRP A 241 -35.35 -4.43 -11.12
N ASN A 242 -35.05 -5.70 -10.84
CA ASN A 242 -36.05 -6.76 -10.81
C ASN A 242 -37.08 -6.55 -9.70
N THR A 243 -36.63 -6.06 -8.53
CA THR A 243 -37.52 -5.74 -7.41
C THR A 243 -38.47 -4.60 -7.76
N GLY A 244 -37.97 -3.53 -8.37
CA GLY A 244 -38.79 -2.42 -8.87
C GLY A 244 -39.79 -2.86 -9.93
N LEU A 245 -39.35 -3.72 -10.87
CA LEU A 245 -40.22 -4.32 -11.87
C LEU A 245 -41.37 -5.07 -11.21
N LEU A 246 -41.07 -6.10 -10.40
CA LEU A 246 -42.07 -6.93 -9.73
C LEU A 246 -43.01 -6.12 -8.81
N GLY A 247 -42.48 -5.10 -8.13
CA GLY A 247 -43.28 -4.18 -7.32
C GLY A 247 -44.33 -3.43 -8.14
N GLY A 248 -43.92 -2.88 -9.29
CA GLY A 248 -44.83 -2.25 -10.24
C GLY A 248 -45.86 -3.23 -10.82
N LEU A 249 -45.44 -4.46 -11.16
CA LEU A 249 -46.34 -5.47 -11.70
C LEU A 249 -47.40 -5.92 -10.67
N ARG A 250 -47.06 -6.08 -9.39
CA ARG A 250 -48.03 -6.56 -8.39
C ARG A 250 -49.23 -5.64 -8.20
N ARG A 251 -49.09 -4.36 -8.53
CA ARG A 251 -50.14 -3.33 -8.39
C ARG A 251 -50.95 -3.12 -9.68
N TYR A 252 -50.84 -4.04 -10.65
CA TYR A 252 -51.55 -3.98 -11.93
C TYR A 252 -53.06 -3.81 -11.79
N THR A 253 -53.69 -4.55 -10.87
CA THR A 253 -55.14 -4.52 -10.66
C THR A 253 -55.61 -3.14 -10.18
N GLU A 254 -54.85 -2.50 -9.29
CA GLU A 254 -55.10 -1.15 -8.79
C GLU A 254 -55.07 -0.12 -9.93
N TYR A 255 -54.06 -0.20 -10.81
CA TYR A 255 -53.95 0.69 -11.96
C TYR A 255 -55.07 0.45 -12.99
N GLY A 256 -55.52 -0.80 -13.16
CA GLY A 256 -56.67 -1.15 -14.01
C GLY A 256 -57.97 -0.48 -13.56
N VAL A 257 -58.24 -0.48 -12.25
CA VAL A 257 -59.41 0.20 -11.67
C VAL A 257 -59.33 1.72 -11.87
N ARG A 258 -58.17 2.33 -11.66
CA ARG A 258 -57.97 3.78 -11.89
C ARG A 258 -58.21 4.19 -13.35
N LEU A 259 -57.76 3.37 -14.30
CA LEU A 259 -58.05 3.58 -15.72
C LEU A 259 -59.54 3.47 -16.04
N ALA A 260 -60.26 2.55 -15.39
CA ALA A 260 -61.71 2.39 -15.58
C ALA A 260 -62.51 3.59 -15.03
N LEU A 261 -61.99 4.27 -14.00
CA LEU A 261 -62.54 5.51 -13.46
C LEU A 261 -62.20 6.75 -14.32
N GLY A 262 -61.44 6.59 -15.40
CA GLY A 262 -61.13 7.66 -16.36
C GLY A 262 -59.82 8.39 -16.13
N GLU A 263 -58.93 7.90 -15.25
CA GLU A 263 -57.61 8.49 -15.05
C GLU A 263 -56.73 8.35 -16.31
N GLU A 264 -55.98 9.39 -16.64
CA GLU A 264 -55.11 9.37 -17.81
C GLU A 264 -53.91 8.43 -17.60
N LYS A 265 -53.59 7.61 -18.60
CA LYS A 265 -52.42 6.70 -18.57
C LYS A 265 -51.10 7.40 -18.24
N SER A 266 -50.95 8.65 -18.68
CA SER A 266 -49.74 9.45 -18.42
C SER A 266 -49.64 9.85 -16.94
N HIS A 267 -50.78 10.08 -16.26
CA HIS A 267 -50.83 10.43 -14.85
C HIS A 267 -50.44 9.23 -13.98
N ILE A 268 -50.94 8.04 -14.29
CA ILE A 268 -50.58 6.79 -13.60
C ILE A 268 -49.08 6.51 -13.75
N TYR A 269 -48.54 6.62 -14.97
CA TYR A 269 -47.11 6.40 -15.22
C TYR A 269 -46.24 7.39 -14.44
N LYS A 270 -46.57 8.69 -14.47
CA LYS A 270 -45.84 9.72 -13.70
C LYS A 270 -45.88 9.42 -12.21
N THR A 271 -47.05 9.09 -11.67
CA THR A 271 -47.22 8.80 -10.24
C THR A 271 -46.36 7.61 -9.81
N MET A 272 -46.34 6.54 -10.61
CA MET A 272 -45.50 5.36 -10.34
C MET A 272 -44.00 5.68 -10.40
N ILE A 273 -43.56 6.52 -11.34
CA ILE A 273 -42.15 6.98 -11.40
C ILE A 273 -41.81 7.84 -10.18
N TYR A 274 -42.68 8.77 -9.77
CA TYR A 274 -42.44 9.59 -8.58
C TYR A 274 -42.35 8.75 -7.32
N GLU A 275 -43.21 7.75 -7.17
CA GLU A 275 -43.16 6.81 -6.05
C GLU A 275 -41.84 6.02 -6.05
N ALA A 276 -41.42 5.51 -7.21
CA ALA A 276 -40.16 4.79 -7.35
C ALA A 276 -38.93 5.66 -7.03
N ILE A 277 -38.93 6.93 -7.47
CA ILE A 277 -37.87 7.89 -7.14
C ILE A 277 -37.85 8.14 -5.62
N LEU A 278 -39.01 8.34 -5.00
CA LEU A 278 -39.09 8.62 -3.57
C LEU A 278 -38.61 7.43 -2.73
N ILE A 279 -39.03 6.20 -3.08
CA ILE A 279 -38.55 4.97 -2.44
C ILE A 279 -37.04 4.82 -2.65
N GLY A 280 -36.55 5.07 -3.87
CA GLY A 280 -35.12 5.01 -4.19
C GLY A 280 -34.29 6.01 -3.38
N ILE A 281 -34.74 7.26 -3.26
CA ILE A 281 -34.06 8.30 -2.49
C ILE A 281 -34.01 7.93 -1.01
N ILE A 282 -35.13 7.53 -0.41
CA ILE A 282 -35.18 7.15 1.01
C ILE A 282 -34.29 5.93 1.26
N GLY A 283 -34.40 4.91 0.41
CA GLY A 283 -33.58 3.71 0.49
C GLY A 283 -32.09 4.01 0.38
N SER A 284 -31.70 4.87 -0.57
CA SER A 284 -30.30 5.28 -0.72
C SER A 284 -29.81 6.11 0.46
N ILE A 285 -30.60 7.03 1.01
CA ILE A 285 -30.21 7.80 2.22
C ILE A 285 -29.96 6.86 3.40
N VAL A 286 -30.91 5.95 3.67
CA VAL A 286 -30.79 4.98 4.77
C VAL A 286 -29.60 4.04 4.55
N GLY A 287 -29.44 3.52 3.33
CA GLY A 287 -28.33 2.66 2.95
C GLY A 287 -26.97 3.34 3.08
N THR A 288 -26.86 4.60 2.65
CA THR A 288 -25.65 5.41 2.81
C THR A 288 -25.32 5.64 4.28
N ILE A 289 -26.30 5.98 5.13
CA ILE A 289 -26.06 6.17 6.57
C ILE A 289 -25.54 4.89 7.23
N LEU A 290 -26.17 3.74 6.94
CA LEU A 290 -25.74 2.45 7.47
C LEU A 290 -24.35 2.05 6.95
N GLY A 291 -24.11 2.22 5.65
CA GLY A 291 -22.82 1.92 5.02
C GLY A 291 -21.68 2.77 5.57
N LEU A 292 -21.94 4.06 5.82
CA LEU A 292 -20.97 4.96 6.45
C LEU A 292 -20.70 4.58 7.90
N GLY A 293 -21.72 4.23 8.67
CA GLY A 293 -21.55 3.77 10.04
C GLY A 293 -20.63 2.54 10.12
N MET A 294 -20.86 1.56 9.25
CA MET A 294 -20.01 0.37 9.17
C MET A 294 -18.60 0.67 8.64
N SER A 295 -18.48 1.55 7.65
CA SER A 295 -17.17 1.96 7.10
C SER A 295 -16.34 2.72 8.12
N TYR A 296 -16.97 3.61 8.91
CA TYR A 296 -16.33 4.35 9.99
C TYR A 296 -15.83 3.40 11.09
N TYR A 297 -16.65 2.41 11.46
CA TYR A 297 -16.22 1.36 12.39
C TYR A 297 -14.98 0.61 11.87
N LEU A 298 -14.96 0.22 10.59
CA LEU A 298 -13.81 -0.44 9.96
C LEU A 298 -12.59 0.48 9.78
N GLN A 299 -12.78 1.79 9.71
CA GLN A 299 -11.69 2.77 9.67
C GLN A 299 -10.97 2.87 11.02
N GLU A 300 -11.73 2.87 12.13
CA GLU A 300 -11.19 2.97 13.49
C GLU A 300 -10.63 1.66 14.03
N VAL A 301 -11.35 0.55 13.87
CA VAL A 301 -10.92 -0.77 14.36
C VAL A 301 -9.94 -1.43 13.40
N GLY A 302 -10.16 -1.27 12.09
CA GLY A 302 -9.44 -2.03 11.07
C GLY A 302 -9.82 -3.51 11.06
N VAL A 303 -9.35 -4.21 10.03
CA VAL A 303 -9.39 -5.67 9.95
C VAL A 303 -7.98 -6.18 10.13
N ASP A 304 -7.79 -7.01 11.15
CA ASP A 304 -6.49 -7.58 11.47
C ASP A 304 -6.23 -8.84 10.64
N PHE A 305 -5.23 -8.76 9.75
CA PHE A 305 -4.74 -9.87 8.94
C PHE A 305 -3.46 -10.49 9.50
N SER A 306 -3.07 -10.18 10.75
CA SER A 306 -1.86 -10.69 11.41
C SER A 306 -1.72 -12.21 11.29
N ASP A 307 -2.83 -12.95 11.38
CA ASP A 307 -2.82 -14.41 11.29
C ASP A 307 -2.42 -14.95 9.90
N LEU A 308 -2.76 -14.22 8.84
CA LEU A 308 -2.39 -14.54 7.46
C LEU A 308 -0.99 -14.01 7.11
N THR A 309 -0.53 -12.97 7.81
CA THR A 309 0.78 -12.33 7.60
C THR A 309 1.81 -12.67 8.68
N LYS A 310 1.61 -13.73 9.48
CA LYS A 310 2.52 -14.13 10.59
C LYS A 310 4.00 -14.21 10.22
N ASN A 311 4.29 -14.44 8.94
CA ASN A 311 5.62 -14.52 8.39
C ASN A 311 5.94 -13.33 7.47
N ILE A 312 5.37 -12.13 7.65
CA ILE A 312 5.68 -10.90 6.89
C ILE A 312 5.55 -9.71 7.87
N ASN A 313 6.58 -9.43 8.66
CA ASN A 313 6.46 -8.53 9.82
C ASN A 313 7.08 -7.14 9.63
N MET A 314 7.96 -6.97 8.64
CA MET A 314 8.85 -5.79 8.61
C MET A 314 8.38 -4.65 7.70
N MET A 315 7.42 -4.87 6.77
CA MET A 315 7.06 -3.84 5.78
C MET A 315 5.56 -3.68 5.49
N ILE A 316 4.70 -4.61 5.92
CA ILE A 316 3.25 -4.51 5.70
C ILE A 316 2.58 -4.52 7.06
N PRO A 317 1.94 -3.41 7.49
CA PRO A 317 1.19 -3.41 8.73
C PRO A 317 0.04 -4.43 8.60
N PRO A 318 -0.20 -5.26 9.63
CA PRO A 318 -1.17 -6.35 9.52
C PRO A 318 -2.62 -5.85 9.56
N VAL A 319 -2.85 -4.62 10.02
CA VAL A 319 -4.19 -4.04 10.17
C VAL A 319 -4.51 -3.18 8.96
N TYR A 320 -5.48 -3.64 8.16
CA TYR A 320 -6.01 -2.89 7.02
C TYR A 320 -7.22 -2.07 7.48
N ARG A 321 -7.20 -0.76 7.22
CA ARG A 321 -8.28 0.16 7.60
C ARG A 321 -9.08 0.57 6.38
N ALA A 322 -10.38 0.78 6.57
CA ALA A 322 -11.21 1.33 5.51
C ALA A 322 -10.82 2.79 5.21
N ALA A 323 -10.71 3.12 3.93
CA ALA A 323 -10.55 4.49 3.45
C ALA A 323 -11.86 4.96 2.81
N ILE A 324 -12.42 6.07 3.29
CA ILE A 324 -13.67 6.62 2.79
C ILE A 324 -13.36 7.72 1.78
N PHE A 325 -13.69 7.47 0.51
CA PHE A 325 -13.54 8.45 -0.56
C PHE A 325 -14.88 9.09 -0.92
N PRO A 326 -14.94 10.42 -1.19
CA PRO A 326 -16.16 11.10 -1.62
C PRO A 326 -16.84 10.49 -2.85
N GLN A 327 -16.07 9.84 -3.72
CA GLN A 327 -16.57 9.19 -4.94
C GLN A 327 -17.46 7.99 -4.62
N LEU A 328 -17.20 7.26 -3.52
CA LEU A 328 -17.95 6.07 -3.14
C LEU A 328 -19.43 6.39 -2.85
N PHE A 329 -19.73 7.61 -2.41
CA PHE A 329 -21.09 8.06 -2.14
C PHE A 329 -21.93 8.08 -3.42
N TYR A 330 -21.41 8.68 -4.49
CA TYR A 330 -22.11 8.77 -5.77
C TYR A 330 -22.20 7.41 -6.47
N ILE A 331 -21.13 6.61 -6.36
CA ILE A 331 -21.04 5.26 -6.93
C ILE A 331 -22.08 4.32 -6.30
N GLY A 332 -22.38 4.45 -5.01
CA GLY A 332 -23.44 3.68 -4.36
C GLY A 332 -24.85 4.24 -4.63
N PHE A 333 -25.03 5.56 -4.53
CA PHE A 333 -26.34 6.21 -4.58
C PHE A 333 -26.97 6.16 -5.98
N ILE A 334 -26.20 6.52 -7.02
CA ILE A 334 -26.73 6.74 -8.36
C ILE A 334 -27.23 5.43 -9.00
N PRO A 335 -26.44 4.34 -9.05
CA PRO A 335 -26.89 3.10 -9.68
C PRO A 335 -28.11 2.50 -8.97
N GLY A 336 -28.17 2.59 -7.64
CA GLY A 336 -29.33 2.09 -6.87
C GLY A 336 -30.63 2.82 -7.21
N LEU A 337 -30.58 4.16 -7.24
CA LEU A 337 -31.72 4.99 -7.62
C LEU A 337 -32.15 4.72 -9.08
N ILE A 338 -31.19 4.65 -10.00
CA ILE A 338 -31.45 4.39 -11.42
C ILE A 338 -32.05 2.99 -11.62
N ALA A 339 -31.50 1.97 -10.97
CA ALA A 339 -32.00 0.61 -11.09
C ALA A 339 -33.47 0.49 -10.65
N MET A 340 -33.81 1.04 -9.47
CA MET A 340 -35.17 1.00 -8.93
C MET A 340 -36.18 1.76 -9.80
N THR A 341 -35.78 2.93 -10.30
CA THR A 341 -36.64 3.75 -11.16
C THR A 341 -36.83 3.13 -12.54
N LEU A 342 -35.79 2.56 -13.15
CA LEU A 342 -35.88 1.83 -14.41
C LEU A 342 -36.74 0.57 -14.31
N GLY A 343 -36.68 -0.13 -13.17
CA GLY A 343 -37.50 -1.33 -12.94
C GLY A 343 -38.97 -0.99 -12.95
N ASN A 344 -39.36 0.03 -12.17
CA ASN A 344 -40.72 0.53 -12.16
C ASN A 344 -41.12 1.13 -13.52
N ALA A 345 -40.27 1.93 -14.16
CA ALA A 345 -40.53 2.50 -15.48
C ALA A 345 -40.89 1.43 -16.51
N LEU A 346 -40.16 0.31 -16.52
CA LEU A 346 -40.45 -0.81 -17.41
C LEU A 346 -41.80 -1.46 -17.11
N ALA A 347 -42.15 -1.64 -15.83
CA ALA A 347 -43.48 -2.10 -15.43
C ALA A 347 -44.58 -1.16 -15.95
N GLY A 348 -44.41 0.15 -15.79
CA GLY A 348 -45.36 1.15 -16.27
C GLY A 348 -45.46 1.25 -17.79
N PHE A 349 -44.35 1.06 -18.50
CA PHE A 349 -44.38 0.97 -19.96
C PHE A 349 -45.19 -0.25 -20.44
N ALA A 350 -45.05 -1.39 -19.75
CA ALA A 350 -45.87 -2.57 -20.01
C ALA A 350 -47.38 -2.32 -19.75
N ILE A 351 -47.74 -1.50 -18.74
CA ILE A 351 -49.11 -1.02 -18.53
C ILE A 351 -49.58 -0.19 -19.73
N TYR A 352 -48.76 0.79 -20.15
CA TYR A 352 -49.13 1.78 -21.17
C TYR A 352 -49.46 1.13 -22.52
N LYS A 353 -48.66 0.13 -22.93
CA LYS A 353 -48.71 -0.51 -24.25
C LYS A 353 -49.83 -1.57 -24.37
N ARG A 354 -50.34 -2.15 -23.28
CA ARG A 354 -51.44 -3.12 -23.33
C ARG A 354 -52.79 -2.42 -23.55
N LYS A 355 -53.61 -2.95 -24.46
CA LYS A 355 -54.99 -2.47 -24.70
C LYS A 355 -55.85 -2.77 -23.46
N THR A 356 -56.57 -1.76 -22.99
CA THR A 356 -57.51 -1.82 -21.84
C THR A 356 -58.46 -3.03 -21.89
N ALA A 357 -58.88 -3.45 -23.08
CA ALA A 357 -59.75 -4.61 -23.28
C ALA A 357 -59.17 -5.97 -22.83
N ARG A 358 -57.84 -6.11 -22.71
CA ARG A 358 -57.20 -7.35 -22.23
C ARG A 358 -57.05 -7.38 -20.70
N LEU A 359 -57.01 -6.22 -20.05
CA LEU A 359 -56.95 -6.10 -18.58
C LEU A 359 -58.24 -6.59 -17.91
N PHE A 360 -59.39 -6.33 -18.53
CA PHE A 360 -60.69 -6.80 -18.01
C PHE A 360 -60.85 -8.33 -18.04
N LYS A 361 -60.23 -9.01 -19.02
CA LYS A 361 -60.34 -10.46 -19.17
C LYS A 361 -59.56 -11.26 -18.12
N GLU A 362 -58.61 -10.63 -17.43
CA GLU A 362 -57.82 -11.23 -16.33
C GLU A 362 -58.43 -10.97 -14.95
N LEU A 363 -59.42 -10.07 -14.84
CA LEU A 363 -60.20 -9.82 -13.61
C LEU A 363 -61.43 -10.75 -13.48
N GLU A 364 -61.67 -11.61 -14.47
CA GLU A 364 -62.82 -12.52 -14.56
C GLU A 364 -62.55 -13.93 -14.00
N VAL A 365 -61.51 -14.12 -13.17
CA VAL A 365 -61.24 -15.40 -12.48
C VAL A 365 -61.48 -15.29 -10.99
#